data_AF-A0A6I7XKA3-F1
#
_entry.id   AF-A0A6I7XKA3-F1
#
_cell.length_a   1.000
_cell.length_b   1.000
_cell.length_c   1.000
_cell.angle_alpha   90.00
_cell.angle_beta   90.00
_cell.angle_gamma   90.00
#
_symmetry.space_group_name_H-M   'P 1'
#
loop_
_entity.id
_entity.type
_entity.pdbx_description
1 polymer ?
#
loop_
_entity_poly.entity_id
_entity_poly.type
_entity_poly.pdbx_seq_one_letter_code
_entity_poly.pdbx_strand_id
1 'polypeptide(L)'
;MPPRKPPAETDWALSEPVPPNLARPNWPWNEQSPENLVRDVLRKAGLDSSECWSPSARVVVFPITQTVWPPEADRCTWMTWWPAAEYACTPGTGAVPEGAERHWSKHLGRLRQVLSDAGLVVRAPERAWSPVDESAQFLVYRVANSS
;
A
#
# COMPACT_ATOMS: atom_id res chain seq x y z
N MET A 1 6.77 -36.74 28.97
CA MET A 1 6.93 -35.41 28.37
C MET A 1 7.05 -34.39 29.48
N PRO A 2 8.07 -33.52 29.49
CA PRO A 2 8.08 -32.39 30.43
C PRO A 2 6.94 -31.42 30.07
N PRO A 3 6.32 -30.74 31.05
CA PRO A 3 5.30 -29.74 30.79
C PRO A 3 5.91 -28.58 29.99
N ARG A 4 5.24 -28.17 28.90
CA ARG A 4 5.60 -26.97 28.14
C ARG A 4 5.52 -25.78 29.09
N LYS A 5 6.65 -25.09 29.28
CA LYS A 5 6.72 -23.84 30.03
C LYS A 5 5.94 -22.78 29.23
N PRO A 6 5.03 -22.01 29.85
CA PRO A 6 4.40 -20.90 29.16
C PRO A 6 5.47 -19.89 28.73
N PRO A 7 5.32 -19.26 27.54
CA PRO A 7 6.22 -18.19 27.11
C PRO A 7 6.26 -17.05 28.13
N ALA A 8 7.38 -16.35 28.22
CA ALA A 8 7.52 -15.23 29.15
C ALA A 8 6.58 -14.09 28.72
N GLU A 9 6.05 -13.30 29.65
CA GLU A 9 5.20 -12.14 29.33
C GLU A 9 5.89 -11.16 28.36
N THR A 10 7.22 -11.11 28.37
CA THR A 10 8.03 -10.32 27.44
C THR A 10 7.99 -10.82 26.00
N ASP A 11 7.67 -12.10 25.77
CA ASP A 11 7.52 -12.66 24.41
C ASP A 11 6.24 -12.11 23.73
N TRP A 12 5.32 -11.55 24.50
CA TRP A 12 4.07 -10.91 24.04
C TRP A 12 4.11 -9.39 24.13
N ALA A 13 5.24 -8.80 24.51
CA ALA A 13 5.38 -7.35 24.61
C ALA A 13 5.34 -6.75 23.19
N LEU A 14 4.14 -6.44 22.72
CA LEU A 14 3.93 -5.61 21.55
C LEU A 14 4.51 -4.22 21.87
N SER A 15 5.30 -3.67 20.95
CA SER A 15 5.75 -2.28 21.03
C SER A 15 4.55 -1.36 21.26
N GLU A 16 4.73 -0.32 22.08
CA GLU A 16 3.64 0.62 22.34
C GLU A 16 3.11 1.17 21.00
N PRO A 17 1.78 1.12 20.77
CA PRO A 17 1.22 1.61 19.53
C PRO A 17 1.47 3.11 19.41
N VAL A 18 2.07 3.51 18.30
CA VAL A 18 2.33 4.92 17.97
C VAL A 18 0.98 5.67 17.92
N PRO A 19 0.72 6.66 18.80
CA PRO A 19 -0.61 7.28 18.91
C PRO A 19 -1.02 8.04 17.63
N PRO A 20 -2.34 8.19 17.38
CA PRO A 20 -2.87 8.71 16.12
C PRO A 20 -2.38 10.09 15.77
N ASN A 21 -2.12 10.28 14.46
CA ASN A 21 -1.68 11.54 13.87
C ASN A 21 -2.57 12.74 14.22
N LEU A 22 -3.86 12.51 14.49
CA LEU A 22 -4.82 13.56 14.87
C LEU A 22 -4.76 13.95 16.35
N ALA A 23 -4.03 13.21 17.19
CA ALA A 23 -3.94 13.44 18.64
C ALA A 23 -2.64 14.13 19.07
N ARG A 24 -1.78 14.55 18.13
CA ARG A 24 -0.48 15.18 18.44
C ARG A 24 -0.57 16.71 18.29
N PRO A 25 -0.52 17.49 19.40
CA PRO A 25 -0.78 18.93 19.37
C PRO A 25 0.22 19.78 18.57
N ASN A 26 1.47 19.30 18.42
CA ASN A 26 2.57 20.08 17.86
C ASN A 26 2.94 19.66 16.42
N TRP A 27 1.99 19.09 15.67
CA TRP A 27 2.29 18.51 14.36
C TRP A 27 2.42 19.59 13.27
N PRO A 28 3.56 19.69 12.54
CA PRO A 28 3.73 20.70 11.50
C PRO A 28 2.81 20.43 10.29
N TRP A 29 2.09 21.46 9.84
CA TRP A 29 1.01 21.37 8.86
C TRP A 29 1.43 20.93 7.44
N ASN A 30 2.73 20.87 7.15
CA ASN A 30 3.26 20.55 5.82
C ASN A 30 3.51 19.05 5.57
N GLU A 31 3.39 18.17 6.58
CA GLU A 31 3.56 16.71 6.45
C GLU A 31 2.25 15.91 6.65
N GLN A 32 1.13 16.49 6.23
CA GLN A 32 -0.17 16.27 6.89
C GLN A 32 -0.97 15.03 6.53
N SER A 33 -0.68 14.32 5.46
CA SER A 33 -1.39 13.07 5.20
C SER A 33 -0.52 12.10 4.41
N PRO A 34 -0.32 10.85 4.90
CA PRO A 34 0.37 9.79 4.16
C PRO A 34 -0.15 9.64 2.73
N GLU A 35 -1.45 9.88 2.52
CA GLU A 35 -2.07 9.82 1.20
C GLU A 35 -1.52 10.89 0.23
N ASN A 36 -1.28 12.12 0.71
CA ASN A 36 -0.81 13.23 -0.11
C ASN A 36 0.65 13.03 -0.48
N LEU A 37 1.46 12.50 0.44
CA LEU A 37 2.83 12.08 0.14
C LEU A 37 2.85 11.05 -1.00
N VAL A 38 2.03 10.01 -0.90
CA VAL A 38 1.96 8.96 -1.93
C VAL A 38 1.43 9.52 -3.26
N ARG A 39 0.36 10.32 -3.25
CA ARG A 39 -0.16 10.99 -4.45
C ARG A 39 0.91 11.87 -5.12
N ASP A 40 1.66 12.64 -4.34
CA ASP A 40 2.74 13.50 -4.85
C ASP A 40 3.85 12.71 -5.53
N VAL A 41 4.28 11.60 -4.92
CA VAL A 41 5.29 10.70 -5.49
C VAL A 41 4.79 10.10 -6.80
N LEU A 42 3.57 9.58 -6.83
CA LEU A 42 2.96 9.00 -8.04
C LEU A 42 2.80 10.03 -9.15
N ARG A 43 2.34 11.24 -8.82
CA ARG A 43 2.16 12.35 -9.76
C ARG A 43 3.47 12.77 -10.39
N LYS A 44 4.53 12.95 -9.60
CA LYS A 44 5.88 13.27 -10.10
C LYS A 44 6.43 12.19 -11.04
N ALA A 45 6.02 10.93 -10.85
CA ALA A 45 6.42 9.81 -11.69
C ALA A 45 5.52 9.60 -12.93
N GLY A 46 4.47 10.41 -13.11
CA GLY A 46 3.47 10.27 -14.17
C GLY A 46 2.57 9.04 -14.03
N LEU A 47 2.34 8.59 -12.79
CA LEU A 47 1.53 7.42 -12.44
C LEU A 47 0.21 7.78 -11.72
N ASP A 48 0.00 9.07 -11.43
CA ASP A 48 -1.27 9.54 -10.88
C ASP A 48 -2.31 9.61 -12.00
N SER A 49 -3.42 8.92 -11.78
CA SER A 49 -4.59 8.91 -12.64
C SER A 49 -5.80 9.40 -11.83
N SER A 50 -5.67 10.51 -11.11
CA SER A 50 -6.82 11.16 -10.47
C SER A 50 -7.95 11.44 -11.47
N GLU A 51 -7.62 11.49 -12.77
CA GLU A 51 -8.59 11.38 -13.85
C GLU A 51 -9.08 9.93 -13.99
N CYS A 52 -10.35 9.69 -13.65
CA CYS A 52 -11.08 8.42 -13.78
C CYS A 52 -11.06 7.77 -15.18
N TRP A 53 -10.35 8.34 -16.14
CA TRP A 53 -10.36 8.00 -17.57
C TRP A 53 -8.95 7.83 -18.17
N SER A 54 -7.90 7.72 -17.35
CA SER A 54 -6.56 7.44 -17.90
C SER A 54 -6.59 6.09 -18.66
N PRO A 55 -6.16 6.05 -19.93
CA PRO A 55 -6.25 4.84 -20.76
C PRO A 55 -5.28 3.74 -20.34
N SER A 56 -4.40 3.96 -19.35
CA SER A 56 -3.28 3.08 -19.05
C SER A 56 -3.40 2.31 -17.73
N ALA A 57 -3.91 2.91 -16.67
CA ALA A 57 -4.22 2.24 -15.39
C ALA A 57 -4.86 3.26 -14.45
N ARG A 58 -5.56 2.77 -13.41
CA ARG A 58 -6.09 3.65 -12.36
C ARG A 58 -5.40 3.41 -11.03
N VAL A 59 -4.96 4.45 -10.33
CA VAL A 59 -4.53 4.40 -8.93
C VAL A 59 -5.45 5.26 -8.08
N VAL A 60 -5.86 4.75 -6.92
CA VAL A 60 -6.51 5.56 -5.88
C VAL A 60 -5.84 5.29 -4.54
N VAL A 61 -5.64 6.37 -3.79
CA VAL A 61 -4.99 6.36 -2.47
C VAL A 61 -6.00 6.85 -1.44
N PHE A 62 -6.14 6.14 -0.32
CA PHE A 62 -7.13 6.39 0.71
C PHE A 62 -6.48 6.45 2.11
N PRO A 63 -6.98 7.33 3.00
CA PRO A 63 -6.57 7.28 4.40
C PRO A 63 -7.11 6.00 5.04
N ILE A 64 -6.35 5.44 5.98
CA ILE A 64 -6.77 4.27 6.75
C ILE A 64 -6.49 4.45 8.24
N THR A 65 -7.29 3.79 9.06
CA THR A 65 -7.17 3.80 10.51
C THR A 65 -5.88 3.11 10.95
N GLN A 66 -5.28 3.59 12.05
CA GLN A 66 -4.05 3.01 12.60
C GLN A 66 -4.19 1.56 13.08
N THR A 67 -5.41 1.10 13.31
CA THR A 67 -5.71 -0.28 13.72
C THR A 67 -5.23 -1.33 12.72
N VAL A 68 -4.99 -0.96 11.46
CA VAL A 68 -4.50 -1.87 10.41
C VAL A 68 -3.07 -1.55 9.97
N TRP A 69 -2.39 -0.63 10.65
CA TRP A 69 -1.03 -0.26 10.29
C TRP A 69 -0.04 -1.34 10.73
N PRO A 70 1.01 -1.58 9.94
CA PRO A 70 2.17 -2.32 10.41
C PRO A 70 2.74 -1.66 11.68
N PRO A 71 3.21 -2.43 12.68
CA PRO A 71 3.71 -1.88 13.95
C PRO A 71 4.90 -0.93 13.76
N GLU A 72 5.69 -1.12 12.71
CA GLU A 72 6.84 -0.28 12.37
C GLU A 72 6.47 1.01 11.62
N ALA A 73 5.21 1.19 11.22
CA ALA A 73 4.81 2.31 10.38
C ALA A 73 4.61 3.60 11.20
N ASP A 74 5.27 4.69 10.81
CA ASP A 74 4.99 6.02 11.34
C ASP A 74 3.84 6.72 10.59
N ARG A 75 3.67 6.36 9.32
CA ARG A 75 2.73 6.91 8.34
C ARG A 75 2.25 5.78 7.45
N CYS A 76 0.95 5.55 7.34
CA CYS A 76 0.43 4.51 6.43
C CYS A 76 -0.83 4.98 5.69
N THR A 77 -0.96 4.54 4.44
CA THR A 77 -2.13 4.75 3.58
C THR A 77 -2.44 3.47 2.82
N TRP A 78 -3.68 3.34 2.38
CA TRP A 78 -4.10 2.27 1.48
C TRP A 78 -4.06 2.76 0.04
N MET A 79 -3.51 1.93 -0.85
CA MET A 79 -3.48 2.20 -2.28
C MET A 79 -4.13 1.04 -3.01
N THR A 80 -5.06 1.35 -3.91
CA THR A 80 -5.63 0.38 -4.85
C THR A 80 -5.25 0.79 -6.27
N TRP A 81 -4.78 -0.18 -7.04
CA TRP A 81 -4.47 -0.05 -8.46
C TRP A 81 -5.40 -0.95 -9.27
N TRP A 82 -5.90 -0.45 -10.39
CA TRP A 82 -6.66 -1.19 -11.39
C TRP A 82 -5.93 -1.14 -12.73
N PRO A 83 -5.96 -2.23 -13.52
CA PRO A 83 -5.42 -2.21 -14.89
C PRO A 83 -6.21 -1.25 -15.79
N ALA A 84 -5.69 -0.99 -17.00
CA ALA A 84 -6.52 -0.39 -18.03
C ALA A 84 -7.70 -1.32 -18.34
N ALA A 85 -8.82 -0.75 -18.81
CA ALA A 85 -10.03 -1.53 -19.10
C ALA A 85 -9.77 -2.70 -20.07
N GLU A 86 -8.88 -2.54 -21.05
CA GLU A 86 -8.51 -3.58 -22.02
C GLU A 86 -7.70 -4.75 -21.42
N TYR A 87 -7.10 -4.57 -20.24
CA TYR A 87 -6.35 -5.60 -19.51
C TYR A 87 -7.04 -6.03 -18.20
N ALA A 88 -8.26 -5.56 -17.96
CA ALA A 88 -9.07 -5.99 -16.82
C ALA A 88 -9.69 -7.36 -17.10
N CYS A 89 -9.74 -8.24 -16.10
CA CYS A 89 -10.49 -9.48 -16.23
C CYS A 89 -11.98 -9.19 -16.43
N THR A 90 -12.66 -10.06 -17.19
CA THR A 90 -14.11 -9.95 -17.36
C THR A 90 -14.83 -10.34 -16.06
N PRO A 91 -15.70 -9.47 -15.50
CA PRO A 91 -16.46 -9.80 -14.30
C PRO A 91 -17.33 -11.05 -14.50
N GLY A 92 -17.36 -11.92 -13.50
CA GLY A 92 -18.16 -13.15 -13.50
C GLY A 92 -17.53 -14.34 -14.23
N THR A 93 -16.76 -14.14 -15.30
CA THR A 93 -16.05 -15.23 -16.00
C THR A 93 -14.58 -15.36 -15.61
N GLY A 94 -13.97 -14.29 -15.09
CA GLY A 94 -12.55 -14.24 -14.78
C GLY A 94 -11.65 -14.35 -16.02
N ALA A 95 -12.21 -14.17 -17.22
CA ALA A 95 -11.46 -14.26 -18.46
C ALA A 95 -10.39 -13.16 -18.51
N VAL A 96 -9.13 -13.57 -18.68
CA VAL A 96 -7.96 -12.69 -18.71
C VAL A 96 -7.64 -12.30 -20.16
N PRO A 97 -7.61 -11.01 -20.50
CA PRO A 97 -7.22 -10.56 -21.83
C PRO A 97 -5.76 -10.89 -22.17
N GLU A 98 -5.47 -11.02 -23.47
CA GLU A 98 -4.09 -11.16 -23.94
C GLU A 98 -3.24 -9.95 -23.51
N GLY A 99 -2.01 -10.20 -23.06
CA GLY A 99 -1.09 -9.14 -22.63
C GLY A 99 -1.33 -8.62 -21.21
N ALA A 100 -2.41 -9.03 -20.52
CA ALA A 100 -2.71 -8.57 -19.17
C ALA A 100 -1.59 -8.90 -18.17
N GLU A 101 -1.00 -10.10 -18.24
CA GLU A 101 0.16 -10.50 -17.40
C GLU A 101 1.32 -9.49 -17.49
N ARG A 102 1.69 -9.12 -18.72
CA ARG A 102 2.74 -8.13 -18.97
C ARG A 102 2.33 -6.75 -18.46
N HIS A 103 1.07 -6.36 -18.67
CA HIS A 103 0.55 -5.07 -18.20
C HIS A 103 0.63 -4.94 -16.68
N TRP A 104 0.14 -5.95 -15.97
CA TRP A 104 0.16 -6.05 -14.51
C TRP A 104 1.60 -6.04 -13.98
N SER A 105 2.45 -6.95 -14.46
CA SER A 105 3.84 -7.06 -14.01
C SER A 105 4.60 -5.73 -14.19
N LYS A 106 4.47 -5.11 -15.37
CA LYS A 106 5.13 -3.84 -15.69
C LYS A 106 4.68 -2.71 -14.77
N HIS A 107 3.37 -2.53 -14.57
CA HIS A 107 2.84 -1.42 -13.78
C HIS A 107 3.08 -1.62 -12.29
N LEU A 108 2.82 -2.82 -11.76
CA LEU A 108 3.07 -3.11 -10.34
C LEU A 108 4.56 -3.03 -10.00
N GLY A 109 5.45 -3.48 -10.90
CA GLY A 109 6.89 -3.31 -10.76
C GLY A 109 7.29 -1.83 -10.73
N ARG A 110 6.77 -1.02 -11.66
CA ARG A 110 7.05 0.42 -11.70
C ARG A 110 6.52 1.16 -10.47
N LEU A 111 5.32 0.83 -9.99
CA LEU A 111 4.74 1.41 -8.78
C LEU A 111 5.61 1.12 -7.56
N ARG A 112 6.01 -0.14 -7.37
CA ARG A 112 6.90 -0.54 -6.27
C ARG A 112 8.22 0.21 -6.34
N GLN A 113 8.85 0.25 -7.50
CA GLN A 113 10.11 0.96 -7.69
C GLN A 113 10.00 2.44 -7.31
N VAL A 114 9.03 3.16 -7.87
CA VAL A 114 8.82 4.59 -7.63
C VAL A 114 8.58 4.90 -6.15
N LEU A 115 7.76 4.09 -5.47
CA LEU A 115 7.47 4.28 -4.05
C LEU A 115 8.69 3.95 -3.19
N SER A 116 9.42 2.87 -3.52
CA SER A 116 10.66 2.51 -2.81
C SER A 116 11.77 3.55 -3.00
N ASP A 117 11.92 4.13 -4.20
CA ASP A 117 12.87 5.22 -4.47
C ASP A 117 12.55 6.49 -3.65
N ALA A 118 11.28 6.67 -3.28
CA ALA A 118 10.84 7.74 -2.37
C ALA A 118 11.01 7.39 -0.87
N GLY A 119 11.60 6.24 -0.55
CA GLY A 119 11.78 5.76 0.81
C GLY A 119 10.49 5.27 1.47
N LEU A 120 9.54 4.77 0.67
CA LEU A 120 8.29 4.17 1.14
C LEU A 120 8.36 2.64 1.02
N VAL A 121 7.78 1.98 2.00
CA VAL A 121 7.55 0.53 1.98
C VAL A 121 6.20 0.26 1.34
N VAL A 122 6.17 -0.69 0.41
CA VAL A 122 4.94 -1.17 -0.23
C VAL A 122 4.69 -2.60 0.23
N ARG A 123 3.70 -2.79 1.07
CA ARG A 123 3.29 -4.11 1.56
C ARG A 123 2.04 -4.59 0.83
N ALA A 124 2.15 -5.77 0.24
CA ALA A 124 1.07 -6.48 -0.43
C ALA A 124 0.70 -7.74 0.40
N PRO A 125 -0.44 -8.40 0.10
CA PRO A 125 -0.70 -9.75 0.59
C PRO A 125 0.41 -10.73 0.20
N GLU A 126 0.52 -11.85 0.94
CA GLU A 126 1.50 -12.91 0.62
C GLU A 126 1.24 -13.54 -0.75
N ARG A 127 -0.03 -13.70 -1.12
CA ARG A 127 -0.40 -14.15 -2.47
C ARG A 127 -0.07 -13.04 -3.47
N ALA A 128 0.67 -13.38 -4.51
CA ALA A 128 0.91 -12.46 -5.62
C ALA A 128 -0.43 -12.02 -6.26
N TRP A 129 -0.47 -10.75 -6.65
CA TRP A 129 -1.52 -10.22 -7.51
C TRP A 129 -1.37 -10.78 -8.92
N SER A 130 -2.49 -11.03 -9.58
CA SER A 130 -2.55 -11.66 -10.89
C SER A 130 -3.66 -11.03 -11.74
N PRO A 131 -3.62 -11.16 -13.07
CA PRO A 131 -4.65 -10.58 -13.93
C PRO A 131 -6.06 -11.16 -13.77
N VAL A 132 -6.24 -12.25 -13.03
CA VAL A 132 -7.59 -12.74 -12.65
C VAL A 132 -8.20 -11.90 -11.52
N ASP A 133 -7.42 -11.05 -10.88
CA ASP A 133 -7.88 -10.11 -9.87
C ASP A 133 -8.42 -8.85 -10.54
N GLU A 134 -9.46 -8.27 -9.96
CA GLU A 134 -10.02 -7.00 -10.45
C GLU A 134 -9.07 -5.81 -10.18
N SER A 135 -8.27 -5.91 -9.12
CA SER A 135 -7.38 -4.85 -8.66
C SER A 135 -6.24 -5.40 -7.81
N ALA A 136 -5.20 -4.60 -7.65
CA ALA A 136 -4.10 -4.84 -6.72
C ALA A 136 -4.17 -3.84 -5.56
N GLN A 137 -4.07 -4.34 -4.34
CA GLN A 137 -4.18 -3.53 -3.12
C GLN A 137 -2.89 -3.59 -2.31
N PHE A 138 -2.55 -2.45 -1.71
CA PHE A 138 -1.30 -2.25 -1.00
C PHE A 138 -1.47 -1.36 0.23
N LEU A 139 -0.73 -1.68 1.28
CA LEU A 139 -0.37 -0.73 2.31
C LEU A 139 0.90 -0.03 1.86
N VAL A 140 0.91 1.30 1.88
CA VAL A 140 2.08 2.12 1.57
C VAL A 140 2.41 2.95 2.80
N TYR A 141 3.63 2.81 3.30
CA TYR A 141 4.02 3.43 4.56
C TYR A 141 5.47 3.87 4.61
N ARG A 142 5.77 4.76 5.54
CA ARG A 142 7.15 5.05 5.97
C ARG A 142 7.39 4.34 7.30
N VAL A 143 8.63 3.88 7.50
CA VAL A 143 9.06 3.25 8.73
C VAL A 143 9.39 4.34 9.73
N ALA A 144 8.98 4.16 11.00
CA ALA A 144 9.41 5.01 12.08
C ALA A 144 10.94 4.96 12.20
N ASN A 145 11.61 6.09 11.98
CA ASN A 145 13.03 6.19 12.25
C ASN A 145 13.26 5.93 13.74
N SER A 146 13.96 4.85 14.06
CA SER A 146 14.47 4.59 15.41
C SER A 146 15.59 5.60 15.67
N SER A 147 15.28 6.70 16.35
CA SER A 147 16.29 7.63 16.89
C SER A 147 16.43 7.41 18.38
#